data_AF-L7MID6-F1
#
_entry.id   AF-L7MID6-F1
#
_cell.length_a   1.000
_cell.length_b   1.000
_cell.length_c   1.000
_cell.angle_alpha   90.00
_cell.angle_beta   90.00
_cell.angle_gamma   90.00
#
_symmetry.space_group_name_H-M   'P 1'
#
loop_
_entity.id
_entity.type
_entity.pdbx_description
1 polymer ?
#
loop_
_entity_poly.entity_id
_entity_poly.type
_entity_poly.pdbx_seq_one_letter_code
_entity_poly.pdbx_strand_id
1 'polypeptide(L)'
;TTAPYEGRGERAASVSATGGVKAVPLGDMEKNGQVKVHGGVDDGSAASSPLSPVAASSGAASSTDMGDMMTRVYAWRFVQLTLFILYSMTNAFQWIEYSIITNLVMKYYDIDELTVNWTAVVYMVTYIPLIFPASWLLERRGLRFVVILGALGTCAGSWIKVLSVERDRFVVCLVGQTVVAVSQIFILSIPPRLAAVWFSAQEVSRACSFGVFGNQLGIALGFLIPPQVVTGSPDTAEGLEEIGRGLTILCYGVAIFSSIVLIGILFGFRDKPPRPPSRAQVSREQADPTGYWHSMWNLLRNRNYMLLLITYGINVGTFYAISTLLNQVFLTYFKGQETTAGWLGLSLVISGMVGSVLCGVVLDQTHRYKETTLVVYVFSLAGMLAYTYVLDTAMLWPVFIVTCLLGFFMTGYLPLGFEFAAEVTFPEPEGTSSGLLNASAQVFGILFTVAAGKMLVDYGDRTTNLALSGALLVGSILTALIRSDLRRRHAQLQSEPSAVVST
;
A
#
# COMPACT_ATOMS: atom_id res chain seq x y z
N THR A 1 55.49 -3.80 -36.28
CA THR A 1 55.50 -2.40 -36.73
C THR A 1 54.76 -1.58 -35.69
N THR A 2 55.43 -1.25 -34.59
CA THR A 2 56.14 0.03 -34.39
C THR A 2 55.20 1.24 -34.47
N ALA A 3 54.92 1.77 -33.27
CA ALA A 3 54.60 3.17 -32.95
C ALA A 3 55.75 4.11 -33.45
N PRO A 4 56.00 5.36 -32.97
CA PRO A 4 55.37 6.14 -31.88
C PRO A 4 55.38 7.68 -32.10
N TYR A 5 55.22 8.42 -31.00
CA TYR A 5 55.81 9.75 -30.69
C TYR A 5 55.02 11.00 -31.13
N GLU A 6 54.90 12.10 -30.37
CA GLU A 6 55.43 12.65 -29.10
C GLU A 6 54.59 13.94 -28.85
N GLY A 7 54.34 14.54 -27.69
CA GLY A 7 55.05 14.62 -26.42
C GLY A 7 55.27 16.11 -26.04
N ARG A 8 55.18 16.40 -24.73
CA ARG A 8 55.58 17.61 -23.96
C ARG A 8 54.62 18.80 -23.87
N GLY A 9 54.44 19.43 -22.70
CA GLY A 9 55.10 19.19 -21.40
C GLY A 9 54.73 20.24 -20.34
N GLU A 10 54.57 19.73 -19.12
CA GLU A 10 55.04 20.22 -17.81
C GLU A 10 55.01 21.72 -17.45
N ARG A 11 54.43 22.01 -16.27
CA ARG A 11 55.21 22.54 -15.13
C ARG A 11 54.54 22.26 -13.78
N ALA A 12 55.31 21.63 -12.91
CA ALA A 12 55.07 21.48 -11.49
C ALA A 12 55.61 22.70 -10.72
N ALA A 13 54.98 23.03 -9.58
CA ALA A 13 55.65 23.64 -8.44
C ALA A 13 54.85 23.35 -7.15
N SER A 14 55.46 22.55 -6.28
CA SER A 14 55.16 22.40 -4.85
C SER A 14 55.71 23.60 -4.05
N VAL A 15 55.10 23.94 -2.89
CA VAL A 15 55.74 24.00 -1.55
C VAL A 15 54.80 24.63 -0.47
N SER A 16 54.75 23.91 0.65
CA SER A 16 54.48 24.21 2.09
C SER A 16 53.26 24.98 2.62
N ALA A 17 52.45 24.24 3.39
CA ALA A 17 52.09 24.41 4.80
C ALA A 17 52.27 25.80 5.48
N THR A 18 51.18 26.32 6.07
CA THR A 18 51.06 26.77 7.48
C THR A 18 49.67 27.35 7.79
N GLY A 19 49.14 27.01 8.99
CA GLY A 19 48.12 27.77 9.74
C GLY A 19 46.68 27.70 9.20
N GLY A 20 45.64 27.51 9.99
CA GLY A 20 45.50 27.49 11.44
C GLY A 20 44.01 27.39 11.74
N VAL A 21 43.67 26.53 12.70
CA VAL A 21 42.34 26.40 13.30
C VAL A 21 41.94 27.76 13.88
N LYS A 22 40.81 28.33 13.44
CA LYS A 22 40.18 29.46 14.14
C LYS A 22 38.92 28.99 14.84
N ALA A 23 39.08 28.80 16.15
CA ALA A 23 38.03 28.79 17.13
C ALA A 23 37.22 30.10 17.04
N VAL A 24 35.90 29.99 17.15
CA VAL A 24 35.01 31.12 17.38
C VAL A 24 34.99 31.36 18.90
N PRO A 25 35.32 32.56 19.39
CA PRO A 25 35.35 32.84 20.81
C PRO A 25 33.95 33.05 21.38
N LEU A 26 33.69 32.42 22.51
CA LEU A 26 32.71 32.87 23.50
C LEU A 26 33.12 34.26 23.99
N GLY A 27 32.18 35.19 23.94
CA GLY A 27 32.32 36.54 24.48
C GLY A 27 30.95 37.14 24.73
N ASP A 28 30.54 37.10 26.00
CA ASP A 28 29.73 38.07 26.74
C ASP A 28 28.55 38.75 26.00
N MET A 29 27.35 38.22 26.23
CA MET A 29 26.12 39.01 26.19
C MET A 29 25.60 39.25 27.60
N GLU A 30 25.36 40.53 27.84
CA GLU A 30 25.05 41.20 29.09
C GLU A 30 23.83 40.59 29.82
N LYS A 31 24.03 40.33 31.11
CA LYS A 31 22.97 40.38 32.12
C LYS A 31 22.55 41.85 32.27
N ASN A 32 21.30 42.19 31.94
CA ASN A 32 20.55 43.20 32.70
C ASN A 32 19.07 43.21 32.31
N GLY A 33 18.22 43.04 33.32
CA GLY A 33 16.77 43.08 33.20
C GLY A 33 16.05 42.63 34.46
N GLN A 34 16.64 42.84 35.64
CA GLN A 34 15.92 42.73 36.91
C GLN A 34 15.19 44.05 37.18
N VAL A 35 13.87 44.01 37.12
CA VAL A 35 13.02 45.11 37.60
C VAL A 35 13.03 45.08 39.12
N LYS A 36 13.54 46.18 39.70
CA LYS A 36 13.66 46.47 41.13
C LYS A 36 12.29 46.57 41.79
N VAL A 37 12.14 45.82 42.88
CA VAL A 37 11.17 46.04 43.95
C VAL A 37 11.57 47.31 44.71
N HIS A 38 10.63 48.24 44.91
CA HIS A 38 10.74 49.32 45.89
C HIS A 38 9.81 49.01 47.05
N GLY A 39 10.39 48.86 48.24
CA GLY A 39 9.67 48.85 49.50
C GLY A 39 9.47 50.28 49.98
N GLY A 40 8.25 50.58 50.42
CA GLY A 40 7.89 51.74 51.22
C GLY A 40 6.93 51.26 52.29
N VAL A 41 7.36 51.39 53.54
CA VAL A 41 6.58 51.20 54.77
C VAL A 41 5.83 52.50 55.03
N ASP A 42 4.56 52.43 55.47
CA ASP A 42 4.00 53.31 56.51
C ASP A 42 2.64 52.77 57.01
N ASP A 43 2.42 53.00 58.31
CA ASP A 43 1.47 52.40 59.24
C ASP A 43 -0.01 52.81 59.10
N GLY A 44 -0.92 52.00 59.68
CA GLY A 44 -2.19 52.54 60.19
C GLY A 44 -3.44 51.63 60.27
N SER A 45 -3.56 50.84 61.35
CA SER A 45 -4.77 50.61 62.17
C SER A 45 -6.10 50.04 61.60
N ALA A 46 -6.37 48.79 62.00
CA ALA A 46 -7.59 48.21 62.62
C ALA A 46 -9.00 48.26 61.95
N ALA A 47 -9.59 47.07 61.66
CA ALA A 47 -10.73 46.48 62.39
C ALA A 47 -11.40 45.27 61.66
N SER A 48 -11.47 44.12 62.36
CA SER A 48 -12.47 43.00 62.35
C SER A 48 -13.43 42.82 61.15
N SER A 49 -13.49 41.67 60.46
CA SER A 49 -14.25 40.43 60.82
C SER A 49 -14.20 39.39 59.67
N PRO A 50 -14.55 38.10 59.87
CA PRO A 50 -13.93 36.95 59.18
C PRO A 50 -14.79 36.23 58.10
N LEU A 51 -14.17 35.23 57.45
CA LEU A 51 -14.72 34.06 56.72
C LEU A 51 -14.79 34.12 55.19
N SER A 52 -13.80 33.50 54.52
CA SER A 52 -14.00 32.40 53.55
C SER A 52 -12.65 31.82 53.09
N PRO A 53 -12.50 30.49 52.97
CA PRO A 53 -11.21 29.87 52.73
C PRO A 53 -10.81 29.91 51.25
N VAL A 54 -9.61 30.42 51.03
CA VAL A 54 -8.53 29.86 50.20
C VAL A 54 -8.94 29.24 48.86
N ALA A 55 -8.53 29.99 47.82
CA ALA A 55 -8.27 29.54 46.48
C ALA A 55 -7.46 28.22 46.42
N ALA A 56 -8.03 27.21 45.75
CA ALA A 56 -7.30 26.07 45.21
C ALA A 56 -8.10 25.45 44.05
N SER A 57 -8.25 26.17 42.93
CA SER A 57 -8.83 25.56 41.72
C SER A 57 -8.43 26.23 40.38
N SER A 58 -7.33 26.97 40.33
CA SER A 58 -6.86 27.61 39.08
C SER A 58 -5.62 26.97 38.45
N GLY A 59 -5.27 25.72 38.83
CA GLY A 59 -4.08 25.02 38.32
C GLY A 59 -4.33 23.86 37.35
N ALA A 60 -5.57 23.37 37.20
CA ALA A 60 -5.87 22.17 36.39
C ALA A 60 -6.56 22.47 35.04
N ALA A 61 -6.98 23.73 34.81
CA ALA A 61 -7.69 24.12 33.59
C ALA A 61 -6.75 24.49 32.42
N SER A 62 -5.44 24.71 32.64
CA SER A 62 -4.55 25.24 31.61
C SER A 62 -3.87 24.18 30.72
N SER A 63 -3.79 22.90 31.13
CA SER A 63 -3.19 21.84 30.32
C SER A 63 -4.19 21.11 29.41
N THR A 64 -5.45 21.02 29.85
CA THR A 64 -6.51 20.32 29.10
C THR A 64 -7.09 21.21 28.01
N ASP A 65 -7.27 22.51 28.31
CA ASP A 65 -7.88 23.51 27.42
C ASP A 65 -6.92 24.05 26.33
N MET A 66 -5.61 24.14 26.63
CA MET A 66 -4.59 24.47 25.61
C MET A 66 -4.43 23.39 24.53
N GLY A 67 -4.67 22.12 24.87
CA GLY A 67 -4.55 21.02 23.91
C GLY A 67 -5.73 20.92 22.94
N ASP A 68 -6.94 21.30 23.36
CA ASP A 68 -8.12 21.39 22.48
C ASP A 68 -8.07 22.63 21.59
N MET A 69 -7.45 23.73 22.05
CA MET A 69 -7.20 24.92 21.20
C MET A 69 -6.19 24.66 20.05
N MET A 70 -5.33 23.64 20.15
CA MET A 70 -4.31 23.33 19.15
C MET A 70 -4.74 22.32 18.07
N THR A 71 -5.82 21.56 18.27
CA THR A 71 -6.28 20.55 17.30
C THR A 71 -7.57 20.94 16.63
N ARG A 72 -7.60 20.98 15.28
CA ARG A 72 -8.82 21.24 14.51
C ARG A 72 -8.94 20.28 13.34
N VAL A 73 -10.09 19.66 13.24
CA VAL A 73 -10.46 18.79 12.12
C VAL A 73 -11.06 19.63 11.00
N TYR A 74 -10.60 19.42 9.76
CA TYR A 74 -11.08 20.15 8.58
C TYR A 74 -11.87 19.21 7.65
N ALA A 75 -13.02 19.67 7.14
CA ALA A 75 -13.82 18.92 6.15
C ALA A 75 -13.05 18.58 4.86
N TRP A 76 -12.01 19.37 4.54
CA TRP A 76 -11.12 19.16 3.40
C TRP A 76 -10.41 17.79 3.41
N ARG A 77 -10.32 17.12 4.56
CA ARG A 77 -9.79 15.75 4.66
C ARG A 77 -10.54 14.73 3.80
N PHE A 78 -11.85 14.92 3.58
CA PHE A 78 -12.62 14.04 2.72
C PHE A 78 -12.31 14.28 1.23
N VAL A 79 -12.01 15.52 0.84
CA VAL A 79 -11.52 15.82 -0.51
C VAL A 79 -10.19 15.11 -0.76
N GLN A 80 -9.27 15.15 0.21
CA GLN A 80 -7.98 14.46 0.15
C GLN A 80 -8.14 12.95 -0.03
N LEU A 81 -9.01 12.36 0.79
CA LEU A 81 -9.30 10.92 0.75
C LEU A 81 -9.95 10.52 -0.58
N THR A 82 -10.95 11.27 -1.05
CA THR A 82 -11.61 10.99 -2.34
C THR A 82 -10.64 11.09 -3.51
N LEU A 83 -9.80 12.14 -3.56
CA LEU A 83 -8.79 12.27 -4.61
C LEU A 83 -7.79 11.11 -4.59
N PHE A 84 -7.35 10.71 -3.39
CA PHE A 84 -6.47 9.55 -3.24
C PHE A 84 -7.15 8.25 -3.69
N ILE A 85 -8.42 8.03 -3.33
CA ILE A 85 -9.20 6.86 -3.76
C ILE A 85 -9.30 6.79 -5.27
N LEU A 86 -9.68 7.89 -5.94
CA LEU A 86 -9.81 7.93 -7.40
C LEU A 86 -8.47 7.65 -8.09
N TYR A 87 -7.39 8.22 -7.58
CA TYR A 87 -6.04 7.99 -8.10
C TYR A 87 -5.56 6.54 -7.90
N SER A 88 -5.73 6.00 -6.70
CA SER A 88 -5.40 4.61 -6.37
C SER A 88 -6.20 3.64 -7.25
N MET A 89 -7.48 3.92 -7.45
CA MET A 89 -8.38 3.18 -8.33
C MET A 89 -7.88 3.16 -9.78
N THR A 90 -7.47 4.31 -10.34
CA THR A 90 -6.96 4.37 -11.73
C THR A 90 -5.66 3.59 -11.92
N ASN A 91 -4.77 3.57 -10.95
CA ASN A 91 -3.53 2.81 -11.04
C ASN A 91 -3.79 1.29 -10.92
N ALA A 92 -4.66 0.89 -10.00
CA ALA A 92 -5.02 -0.50 -9.77
C ALA A 92 -5.85 -1.11 -10.93
N PHE A 93 -6.70 -0.30 -11.56
CA PHE A 93 -7.38 -0.66 -12.81
C PHE A 93 -6.38 -1.09 -13.88
N GLN A 94 -5.36 -0.27 -14.11
CA GLN A 94 -4.35 -0.48 -15.16
C GLN A 94 -3.47 -1.71 -14.91
N TRP A 95 -3.34 -2.16 -13.65
CA TRP A 95 -2.57 -3.36 -13.34
C TRP A 95 -3.13 -4.60 -14.03
N ILE A 96 -4.47 -4.78 -14.01
CA ILE A 96 -5.13 -6.00 -14.49
C ILE A 96 -5.75 -5.85 -15.88
N GLU A 97 -5.80 -4.64 -16.43
CA GLU A 97 -6.61 -4.32 -17.61
C GLU A 97 -6.27 -5.16 -18.85
N TYR A 98 -5.00 -5.54 -19.03
CA TYR A 98 -4.56 -6.38 -20.15
C TYR A 98 -4.64 -7.88 -19.82
N SER A 99 -4.42 -8.27 -18.56
CA SER A 99 -4.43 -9.67 -18.15
C SER A 99 -5.83 -10.31 -18.26
N ILE A 100 -6.89 -9.54 -17.99
CA ILE A 100 -8.27 -10.05 -18.11
C ILE A 100 -8.73 -10.24 -19.57
N ILE A 101 -8.01 -9.69 -20.54
CA ILE A 101 -8.26 -9.85 -21.99
C ILE A 101 -7.04 -10.46 -22.70
N THR A 102 -6.31 -11.34 -22.00
CA THR A 102 -5.05 -11.92 -22.49
C THR A 102 -5.20 -12.53 -23.89
N ASN A 103 -6.24 -13.33 -24.12
CA ASN A 103 -6.49 -13.97 -25.41
C ASN A 103 -6.63 -12.97 -26.57
N LEU A 104 -7.23 -11.79 -26.33
CA LEU A 104 -7.39 -10.74 -27.34
C LEU A 104 -6.07 -10.00 -27.58
N VAL A 105 -5.35 -9.65 -26.51
CA VAL A 105 -4.06 -8.94 -26.58
C VAL A 105 -3.01 -9.78 -27.30
N MET A 106 -2.91 -11.07 -26.98
CA MET A 106 -2.02 -12.00 -27.67
C MET A 106 -2.24 -12.01 -29.18
N LYS A 107 -3.51 -12.14 -29.58
CA LYS A 107 -3.90 -12.24 -30.99
C LYS A 107 -3.72 -10.93 -31.74
N TYR A 108 -3.95 -9.79 -31.06
CA TYR A 108 -3.80 -8.48 -31.66
C TYR A 108 -2.34 -8.07 -31.89
N TYR A 109 -1.47 -8.33 -30.92
CA TYR A 109 -0.04 -7.97 -30.98
C TYR A 109 0.86 -9.11 -31.50
N ASP A 110 0.32 -10.29 -31.77
CA ASP A 110 1.05 -11.51 -32.17
C ASP A 110 2.16 -11.90 -31.19
N ILE A 111 1.78 -12.00 -29.91
CA ILE A 111 2.68 -12.32 -28.79
C ILE A 111 2.15 -13.49 -27.94
N ASP A 112 3.05 -14.10 -27.17
CA ASP A 112 2.72 -15.22 -26.29
C ASP A 112 2.06 -14.79 -24.96
N GLU A 113 1.43 -15.75 -24.27
CA GLU A 113 0.76 -15.56 -22.98
C GLU A 113 1.68 -15.00 -21.90
N LEU A 114 2.93 -15.47 -21.85
CA LEU A 114 3.88 -15.05 -20.82
C LEU A 114 4.27 -13.59 -21.02
N THR A 115 4.45 -13.15 -22.26
CA THR A 115 4.69 -11.75 -22.63
C THR A 115 3.53 -10.84 -22.20
N VAL A 116 2.27 -11.29 -22.31
CA VAL A 116 1.13 -10.54 -21.76
C VAL A 116 1.15 -10.54 -20.23
N ASN A 117 1.46 -11.66 -19.58
CA ASN A 117 1.55 -11.73 -18.12
C ASN A 117 2.58 -10.74 -17.54
N TRP A 118 3.64 -10.41 -18.30
CA TRP A 118 4.61 -9.37 -17.90
C TRP A 118 4.00 -7.97 -17.69
N THR A 119 2.83 -7.66 -18.27
CA THR A 119 2.13 -6.40 -18.01
C THR A 119 1.66 -6.27 -16.55
N ALA A 120 1.40 -7.40 -15.88
CA ALA A 120 1.06 -7.45 -14.45
C ALA A 120 2.31 -7.67 -13.59
N VAL A 121 3.25 -8.53 -14.02
CA VAL A 121 4.47 -8.83 -13.26
C VAL A 121 5.36 -7.59 -13.10
N VAL A 122 5.37 -6.65 -14.05
CA VAL A 122 6.16 -5.41 -13.96
C VAL A 122 5.78 -4.52 -12.76
N TYR A 123 4.50 -4.53 -12.33
CA TYR A 123 4.06 -3.87 -11.10
C TYR A 123 4.80 -4.43 -9.87
N MET A 124 4.93 -5.75 -9.82
CA MET A 124 5.57 -6.44 -8.72
C MET A 124 7.08 -6.25 -8.72
N VAL A 125 7.70 -6.36 -9.91
CA VAL A 125 9.16 -6.20 -10.10
C VAL A 125 9.61 -4.80 -9.73
N THR A 126 8.88 -3.77 -10.16
CA THR A 126 9.26 -2.38 -9.88
C THR A 126 9.07 -2.01 -8.42
N TYR A 127 8.10 -2.61 -7.73
CA TYR A 127 7.81 -2.30 -6.32
C TYR A 127 8.98 -2.65 -5.38
N ILE A 128 9.59 -3.83 -5.54
CA ILE A 128 10.62 -4.37 -4.64
C ILE A 128 11.84 -3.43 -4.48
N PRO A 129 12.51 -2.96 -5.55
CA PRO A 129 13.67 -2.09 -5.41
C PRO A 129 13.29 -0.65 -5.01
N LEU A 130 12.09 -0.19 -5.37
CA LEU A 130 11.69 1.21 -5.22
C LEU A 130 10.96 1.52 -3.91
N ILE A 131 10.51 0.50 -3.16
CA ILE A 131 9.82 0.74 -1.88
C ILE A 131 10.70 1.49 -0.87
N PHE A 132 11.98 1.11 -0.69
CA PHE A 132 12.86 1.78 0.26
C PHE A 132 13.15 3.24 -0.12
N PRO A 133 13.57 3.55 -1.37
CA PRO A 133 13.72 4.94 -1.80
C PRO A 133 12.44 5.76 -1.69
N ALA A 134 11.29 5.17 -2.02
CA ALA A 134 10.01 5.87 -1.96
C ALA A 134 9.56 6.16 -0.53
N SER A 135 9.74 5.22 0.41
CA SER A 135 9.49 5.46 1.84
C SER A 135 10.35 6.61 2.36
N TRP A 136 11.64 6.59 2.06
CA TRP A 136 12.56 7.69 2.43
C TRP A 136 12.14 9.03 1.80
N LEU A 137 11.68 9.02 0.55
CA LEU A 137 11.22 10.21 -0.15
C LEU A 137 9.94 10.78 0.47
N LEU A 138 9.01 9.91 0.88
CA LEU A 138 7.78 10.27 1.59
C LEU A 138 8.06 10.93 2.94
N GLU A 139 9.04 10.41 3.69
CA GLU A 139 9.46 11.01 4.96
C GLU A 139 10.09 12.40 4.77
N ARG A 140 10.93 12.59 3.74
CA ARG A 140 11.65 13.85 3.52
C ARG A 140 10.88 14.95 2.81
N ARG A 141 10.10 14.60 1.78
CA ARG A 141 9.42 15.56 0.89
C ARG A 141 7.95 15.75 1.19
N GLY A 142 7.39 14.95 2.09
CA GLY A 142 6.00 15.06 2.51
C GLY A 142 5.02 14.32 1.60
N LEU A 143 3.76 14.34 2.03
CA LEU A 143 2.65 13.58 1.47
C LEU A 143 2.23 14.13 0.10
N ARG A 144 2.10 15.46 -0.03
CA ARG A 144 1.66 16.11 -1.28
C ARG A 144 2.63 15.84 -2.43
N PHE A 145 3.93 15.91 -2.17
CA PHE A 145 4.94 15.71 -3.20
C PHE A 145 4.87 14.29 -3.78
N VAL A 146 4.78 13.29 -2.91
CA VAL A 146 4.73 11.88 -3.31
C VAL A 146 3.45 11.55 -4.08
N VAL A 147 2.30 12.05 -3.61
CA VAL A 147 1.01 11.82 -4.30
C VAL A 147 0.99 12.48 -5.69
N ILE A 148 1.54 13.70 -5.83
CA ILE A 148 1.66 14.36 -7.14
C ILE A 148 2.57 13.56 -8.07
N LEU A 149 3.74 13.12 -7.57
CA LEU A 149 4.70 12.36 -8.37
C LEU A 149 4.08 11.05 -8.87
N GLY A 150 3.40 10.32 -7.99
CA GLY A 150 2.70 9.10 -8.33
C GLY A 150 1.55 9.33 -9.32
N ALA A 151 0.72 10.36 -9.12
CA ALA A 151 -0.38 10.71 -10.03
C ALA A 151 0.13 11.13 -11.42
N LEU A 152 1.22 11.89 -11.47
CA LEU A 152 1.86 12.30 -12.71
C LEU A 152 2.39 11.11 -13.48
N GLY A 153 3.07 10.17 -12.82
CA GLY A 153 3.56 8.96 -13.50
C GLY A 153 2.42 8.04 -13.96
N THR A 154 1.34 7.89 -13.18
CA THR A 154 0.16 7.11 -13.63
C THR A 154 -0.44 7.74 -14.89
N CYS A 155 -0.63 9.06 -14.90
CA CYS A 155 -1.14 9.78 -16.07
C CYS A 155 -0.20 9.70 -17.28
N ALA A 156 1.11 9.92 -17.07
CA ALA A 156 2.12 9.83 -18.12
C ALA A 156 2.16 8.41 -18.74
N GLY A 157 2.15 7.38 -17.90
CA GLY A 157 2.10 5.99 -18.35
C GLY A 157 0.83 5.67 -19.14
N SER A 158 -0.34 6.18 -18.70
CA SER A 158 -1.60 6.03 -19.46
C SER A 158 -1.52 6.70 -20.84
N TRP A 159 -0.94 7.89 -20.96
CA TRP A 159 -0.74 8.56 -22.25
C TRP A 159 0.27 7.86 -23.15
N ILE A 160 1.33 7.27 -22.59
CA ILE A 160 2.27 6.44 -23.36
C ILE A 160 1.53 5.22 -23.96
N LYS A 161 0.62 4.60 -23.23
CA LYS A 161 -0.19 3.46 -23.73
C LYS A 161 -1.17 3.85 -24.83
N VAL A 162 -1.60 5.11 -24.91
CA VAL A 162 -2.36 5.59 -26.08
C VAL A 162 -1.54 5.47 -27.37
N LEU A 163 -0.22 5.62 -27.30
CA LEU A 163 0.68 5.49 -28.45
C LEU A 163 0.99 4.04 -28.83
N SER A 164 0.59 3.07 -27.99
CA SER A 164 0.91 1.66 -28.19
C SER A 164 -0.15 0.87 -28.94
N VAL A 165 -1.26 1.50 -29.36
CA VAL A 165 -2.42 0.79 -29.91
C VAL A 165 -2.14 0.16 -31.28
N GLU A 166 -1.11 0.59 -32.01
CA GLU A 166 -0.70 -0.10 -33.24
C GLU A 166 -0.13 -1.49 -32.95
N ARG A 167 -0.40 -2.46 -33.83
CA ARG A 167 -0.11 -3.90 -33.60
C ARG A 167 1.35 -4.25 -33.35
N ASP A 168 2.29 -3.47 -33.86
CA ASP A 168 3.73 -3.68 -33.70
C ASP A 168 4.32 -2.96 -32.46
N ARG A 169 3.49 -2.24 -31.69
CA ARG A 169 3.94 -1.35 -30.62
C ARG A 169 3.70 -1.88 -29.22
N PHE A 170 3.65 -3.20 -29.04
CA PHE A 170 3.51 -3.80 -27.69
C PHE A 170 4.61 -3.34 -26.71
N VAL A 171 5.83 -3.11 -27.19
CA VAL A 171 6.92 -2.57 -26.36
C VAL A 171 6.56 -1.21 -25.78
N VAL A 172 5.88 -0.35 -26.54
CA VAL A 172 5.39 0.96 -26.05
C VAL A 172 4.33 0.77 -24.96
N CYS A 173 3.47 -0.25 -25.10
CA CYS A 173 2.49 -0.63 -24.09
C CYS A 173 3.22 -1.00 -22.79
N LEU A 174 4.22 -1.88 -22.88
CA LEU A 174 5.00 -2.31 -21.73
C LEU A 174 5.79 -1.17 -21.07
N VAL A 175 6.34 -0.23 -21.85
CA VAL A 175 6.98 0.98 -21.32
C VAL A 175 5.97 1.83 -20.55
N GLY A 176 4.81 2.12 -21.13
CA GLY A 176 3.74 2.85 -20.45
C GLY A 176 3.30 2.15 -19.17
N GLN A 177 3.09 0.83 -19.24
CA GLN A 177 2.74 -0.01 -18.10
C GLN A 177 3.81 0.02 -17.00
N THR A 178 5.09 0.03 -17.37
CA THR A 178 6.21 0.16 -16.43
C THR A 178 6.20 1.51 -15.72
N VAL A 179 5.85 2.60 -16.42
CA VAL A 179 5.74 3.93 -15.79
C VAL A 179 4.59 3.94 -14.78
N VAL A 180 3.43 3.34 -15.10
CA VAL A 180 2.31 3.22 -14.16
C VAL A 180 2.67 2.32 -12.96
N ALA A 181 3.40 1.24 -13.20
CA ALA A 181 3.92 0.35 -12.17
C ALA A 181 4.84 1.07 -11.18
N VAL A 182 5.79 1.87 -11.68
CA VAL A 182 6.68 2.71 -10.84
C VAL A 182 5.86 3.70 -9.99
N SER A 183 4.76 4.21 -10.53
CA SER A 183 3.87 5.09 -9.77
C SER A 183 3.13 4.41 -8.62
N GLN A 184 2.89 3.10 -8.68
CA GLN A 184 2.16 2.35 -7.65
C GLN A 184 2.86 2.39 -6.28
N ILE A 185 4.20 2.45 -6.26
CA ILE A 185 4.97 2.52 -5.00
C ILE A 185 4.52 3.73 -4.16
N PHE A 186 4.15 4.83 -4.82
CA PHE A 186 3.65 6.04 -4.19
C PHE A 186 2.15 5.99 -3.84
N ILE A 187 1.51 4.83 -3.96
CA ILE A 187 0.08 4.62 -3.66
C ILE A 187 -0.08 3.75 -2.44
N LEU A 188 0.47 2.54 -2.47
CA LEU A 188 0.17 1.51 -1.47
C LEU A 188 0.58 1.89 -0.04
N SER A 189 1.60 2.76 0.09
CA SER A 189 2.12 3.22 1.38
C SER A 189 1.40 4.46 1.95
N ILE A 190 0.48 5.04 1.20
CA ILE A 190 -0.15 6.33 1.53
C ILE A 190 -1.34 6.24 2.49
N PRO A 191 -2.26 5.26 2.42
CA PRO A 191 -3.49 5.28 3.24
C PRO A 191 -3.23 5.49 4.74
N PRO A 192 -2.28 4.78 5.39
CA PRO A 192 -2.00 4.99 6.81
C PRO A 192 -1.46 6.40 7.10
N ARG A 193 -0.62 6.95 6.21
CA ARG A 193 -0.03 8.27 6.38
C ARG A 193 -1.05 9.38 6.15
N LEU A 194 -1.88 9.27 5.12
CA LEU A 194 -2.97 10.19 4.84
C LEU A 194 -3.97 10.22 5.99
N ALA A 195 -4.38 9.04 6.47
CA ALA A 195 -5.27 8.90 7.61
C ALA A 195 -4.67 9.54 8.87
N ALA A 196 -3.40 9.24 9.17
CA ALA A 196 -2.72 9.81 10.33
C ALA A 196 -2.55 11.33 10.26
N VAL A 197 -2.39 11.93 9.07
CA VAL A 197 -2.12 13.38 8.92
C VAL A 197 -3.38 14.23 8.87
N TRP A 198 -4.50 13.69 8.37
CA TRP A 198 -5.71 14.47 8.08
C TRP A 198 -6.94 14.07 8.90
N PHE A 199 -6.93 12.91 9.57
CA PHE A 199 -8.06 12.41 10.34
C PHE A 199 -7.75 12.37 11.85
N SER A 200 -8.79 12.44 12.67
CA SER A 200 -8.65 12.29 14.12
C SER A 200 -8.37 10.82 14.46
N ALA A 201 -7.80 10.55 15.64
CA ALA A 201 -7.42 9.20 16.07
C ALA A 201 -8.56 8.16 15.95
N GLN A 202 -9.81 8.58 16.17
CA GLN A 202 -11.02 7.74 16.10
C GLN A 202 -11.46 7.41 14.65
N GLU A 203 -10.91 8.11 13.66
CA GLU A 203 -11.26 7.98 12.24
C GLU A 203 -10.12 7.45 11.38
N VAL A 204 -8.90 7.32 11.93
CA VAL A 204 -7.71 6.84 11.19
C VAL A 204 -7.96 5.47 10.58
N SER A 205 -8.46 4.50 11.36
CA SER A 205 -8.74 3.14 10.87
C SER A 205 -9.75 3.17 9.72
N ARG A 206 -10.88 3.87 9.89
CA ARG A 206 -11.91 4.00 8.84
C ARG A 206 -11.35 4.64 7.56
N ALA A 207 -10.61 5.74 7.68
CA ALA A 207 -10.03 6.44 6.54
C ALA A 207 -8.98 5.58 5.81
N CYS A 208 -8.17 4.82 6.56
CA CYS A 208 -7.21 3.88 6.00
C CYS A 208 -7.93 2.78 5.20
N SER A 209 -8.97 2.17 5.76
CA SER A 209 -9.77 1.14 5.10
C SER A 209 -10.42 1.64 3.80
N PHE A 210 -10.99 2.85 3.79
CA PHE A 210 -11.50 3.45 2.55
C PHE A 210 -10.42 3.66 1.50
N GLY A 211 -9.21 4.09 1.91
CA GLY A 211 -8.07 4.24 1.00
C GLY A 211 -7.63 2.93 0.36
N VAL A 212 -7.60 1.84 1.14
CA VAL A 212 -7.29 0.48 0.66
C VAL A 212 -8.42 -0.04 -0.26
N PHE A 213 -9.68 0.16 0.11
CA PHE A 213 -10.83 -0.24 -0.73
C PHE A 213 -10.89 0.51 -2.06
N GLY A 214 -10.40 1.75 -2.11
CA GLY A 214 -10.24 2.46 -3.40
C GLY A 214 -9.35 1.70 -4.39
N ASN A 215 -8.29 1.06 -3.89
CA ASN A 215 -7.42 0.21 -4.71
C ASN A 215 -8.18 -1.02 -5.20
N GLN A 216 -8.86 -1.74 -4.31
CA GLN A 216 -9.65 -2.94 -4.65
C GLN A 216 -10.76 -2.62 -5.65
N LEU A 217 -11.42 -1.48 -5.52
CA LEU A 217 -12.42 -1.04 -6.48
C LEU A 217 -11.83 -0.83 -7.88
N GLY A 218 -10.59 -0.34 -7.97
CA GLY A 218 -9.87 -0.22 -9.24
C GLY A 218 -9.64 -1.57 -9.90
N ILE A 219 -9.18 -2.56 -9.13
CA ILE A 219 -9.00 -3.94 -9.61
C ILE A 219 -10.34 -4.52 -10.08
N ALA A 220 -11.41 -4.33 -9.30
CA ALA A 220 -12.76 -4.78 -9.63
C ALA A 220 -13.25 -4.20 -10.97
N LEU A 221 -13.08 -2.89 -11.18
CA LEU A 221 -13.40 -2.25 -12.46
C LEU A 221 -12.48 -2.72 -13.59
N GLY A 222 -11.21 -2.99 -13.28
CA GLY A 222 -10.23 -3.53 -14.22
C GLY A 222 -10.58 -4.93 -14.70
N PHE A 223 -11.29 -5.73 -13.91
CA PHE A 223 -11.87 -6.99 -14.38
C PHE A 223 -13.10 -6.78 -15.25
N LEU A 224 -13.91 -5.76 -14.96
CA LEU A 224 -15.23 -5.58 -15.57
C LEU A 224 -15.18 -4.86 -16.93
N ILE A 225 -14.46 -3.73 -17.00
CA ILE A 225 -14.55 -2.80 -18.13
C ILE A 225 -13.80 -3.33 -19.37
N PRO A 226 -12.54 -3.79 -19.29
CA PRO A 226 -11.78 -4.18 -20.48
C PRO A 226 -12.47 -5.26 -21.33
N PRO A 227 -13.03 -6.36 -20.77
CA PRO A 227 -13.75 -7.36 -21.57
C PRO A 227 -15.06 -6.87 -22.20
N GLN A 228 -15.64 -5.77 -21.69
CA GLN A 228 -16.85 -5.17 -22.26
C GLN A 228 -16.54 -4.16 -23.36
N VAL A 229 -15.38 -3.50 -23.29
CA VAL A 229 -14.95 -2.46 -24.24
C VAL A 229 -14.15 -3.06 -25.39
N VAL A 230 -13.27 -4.02 -25.08
CA VAL A 230 -12.41 -4.70 -26.05
C VAL A 230 -13.10 -5.99 -26.47
N THR A 231 -13.89 -5.88 -27.53
CA THR A 231 -14.61 -7.00 -28.14
C THR A 231 -14.13 -7.21 -29.57
N GLY A 232 -14.18 -8.45 -30.05
CA GLY A 232 -13.92 -8.79 -31.44
C GLY A 232 -13.53 -10.25 -31.60
N SER A 233 -13.78 -10.81 -32.78
CA SER A 233 -13.36 -12.17 -33.12
C SER A 233 -11.86 -12.18 -33.47
N PRO A 234 -10.97 -12.75 -32.63
CA PRO A 234 -9.52 -12.63 -32.83
C PRO A 234 -9.01 -13.35 -34.09
N ASP A 235 -9.81 -14.22 -34.70
CA ASP A 235 -9.43 -15.02 -35.87
C ASP A 235 -9.82 -14.38 -37.22
N THR A 236 -10.49 -13.23 -37.23
CA THR A 236 -10.87 -12.51 -38.47
C THR A 236 -10.17 -11.16 -38.58
N ALA A 237 -9.88 -10.71 -39.80
CA ALA A 237 -9.25 -9.41 -40.04
C ALA A 237 -10.10 -8.25 -39.48
N GLU A 238 -11.42 -8.31 -39.67
CA GLU A 238 -12.38 -7.35 -39.12
C GLU A 238 -12.39 -7.37 -37.59
N GLY A 239 -12.36 -8.55 -36.97
CA GLY A 239 -12.37 -8.65 -35.50
C GLY A 239 -11.08 -8.12 -34.86
N LEU A 240 -9.94 -8.24 -35.53
CA LEU A 240 -8.71 -7.59 -35.06
C LEU A 240 -8.76 -6.05 -35.17
N GLU A 241 -9.50 -5.49 -36.15
CA GLU A 241 -9.74 -4.04 -36.22
C GLU A 241 -10.66 -3.57 -35.08
N GLU A 242 -11.69 -4.36 -34.77
CA GLU A 242 -12.57 -4.11 -33.61
C GLU A 242 -11.81 -4.12 -32.28
N ILE A 243 -10.90 -5.09 -32.10
CA ILE A 243 -10.02 -5.15 -30.91
C ILE A 243 -9.15 -3.89 -30.83
N GLY A 244 -8.54 -3.45 -31.94
CA GLY A 244 -7.75 -2.23 -31.98
C GLY A 244 -8.55 -0.98 -31.62
N ARG A 245 -9.80 -0.88 -32.10
CA ARG A 245 -10.72 0.20 -31.72
C ARG A 245 -11.10 0.13 -30.24
N GLY A 246 -11.36 -1.06 -29.71
CA GLY A 246 -11.64 -1.27 -28.29
C GLY A 246 -10.46 -0.86 -27.41
N LEU A 247 -9.23 -1.27 -27.78
CA LEU A 247 -7.99 -0.87 -27.10
C LEU A 247 -7.77 0.65 -27.17
N THR A 248 -8.11 1.28 -28.30
CA THR A 248 -8.08 2.75 -28.44
C THR A 248 -9.00 3.41 -27.42
N ILE A 249 -10.27 2.99 -27.37
CA ILE A 249 -11.27 3.54 -26.45
C ILE A 249 -10.83 3.34 -24.99
N LEU A 250 -10.33 2.14 -24.66
CA LEU A 250 -9.83 1.80 -23.33
C LEU A 250 -8.66 2.71 -22.93
N CYS A 251 -7.61 2.80 -23.76
CA CYS A 251 -6.41 3.59 -23.45
C CYS A 251 -6.71 5.08 -23.33
N TYR A 252 -7.49 5.65 -24.27
CA TYR A 252 -7.91 7.05 -24.18
C TYR A 252 -8.81 7.31 -22.97
N GLY A 253 -9.75 6.41 -22.67
CA GLY A 253 -10.63 6.54 -21.51
C GLY A 253 -9.84 6.62 -20.19
N VAL A 254 -8.87 5.72 -20.02
CA VAL A 254 -7.97 5.71 -18.86
C VAL A 254 -7.06 6.94 -18.82
N ALA A 255 -6.50 7.38 -19.96
CA ALA A 255 -5.65 8.56 -20.04
C ALA A 255 -6.40 9.86 -19.73
N ILE A 256 -7.62 10.01 -20.23
CA ILE A 256 -8.48 11.17 -19.94
C ILE A 256 -8.87 11.18 -18.47
N PHE A 257 -9.31 10.04 -17.93
CA PHE A 257 -9.71 9.94 -16.52
C PHE A 257 -8.54 10.23 -15.57
N SER A 258 -7.36 9.65 -15.83
CA SER A 258 -6.15 9.91 -15.05
C SER A 258 -5.70 11.38 -15.14
N SER A 259 -5.90 12.04 -16.28
CA SER A 259 -5.62 13.48 -16.44
C SER A 259 -6.55 14.34 -15.59
N ILE A 260 -7.85 14.02 -15.54
CA ILE A 260 -8.82 14.72 -14.69
C ILE A 260 -8.43 14.56 -13.21
N VAL A 261 -8.08 13.33 -12.80
CA VAL A 261 -7.65 13.05 -11.42
C VAL A 261 -6.35 13.78 -11.08
N LEU A 262 -5.38 13.82 -12.00
CA LEU A 262 -4.12 14.56 -11.82
C LEU A 262 -4.38 16.05 -11.60
N ILE A 263 -5.23 16.67 -12.43
CA ILE A 263 -5.64 18.07 -12.27
C ILE A 263 -6.28 18.26 -10.88
N GLY A 264 -7.19 17.36 -10.48
CA GLY A 264 -7.80 17.37 -9.16
C GLY A 264 -6.78 17.28 -8.02
N ILE A 265 -5.73 16.45 -8.15
CA ILE A 265 -4.66 16.34 -7.17
C ILE A 265 -3.79 17.60 -7.12
N LEU A 266 -3.41 18.17 -8.26
CA LEU A 266 -2.56 19.37 -8.32
C LEU A 266 -3.19 20.57 -7.59
N PHE A 267 -4.50 20.76 -7.76
CA PHE A 267 -5.25 21.86 -7.13
C PHE A 267 -5.80 21.50 -5.75
N GLY A 268 -6.25 20.26 -5.55
CA GLY A 268 -6.99 19.83 -4.37
C GLY A 268 -6.12 19.26 -3.25
N PHE A 269 -4.98 18.64 -3.58
CA PHE A 269 -4.23 17.83 -2.62
C PHE A 269 -3.24 18.68 -1.82
N ARG A 270 -3.44 18.81 -0.50
CA ARG A 270 -2.59 19.60 0.42
C ARG A 270 -1.71 18.70 1.29
N ASP A 271 -0.55 19.21 1.71
CA ASP A 271 0.46 18.39 2.40
C ASP A 271 0.07 18.07 3.86
N LYS A 272 -0.21 19.12 4.64
CA LYS A 272 -0.72 19.00 6.03
C LYS A 272 -1.79 20.06 6.31
N PRO A 273 -2.76 19.78 7.20
CA PRO A 273 -3.70 20.81 7.65
C PRO A 273 -2.96 21.93 8.41
N PRO A 274 -3.50 23.15 8.46
CA PRO A 274 -2.88 24.27 9.18
C PRO A 274 -2.68 24.03 10.69
N ARG A 275 -3.45 23.11 11.27
CA ARG A 275 -3.31 22.65 12.65
C ARG A 275 -3.43 21.12 12.69
N PRO A 276 -2.64 20.42 13.52
CA PRO A 276 -2.66 18.97 13.57
C PRO A 276 -4.03 18.45 14.06
N PRO A 277 -4.56 17.35 13.49
CA PRO A 277 -5.85 16.80 13.87
C PRO A 277 -5.86 16.03 15.20
N SER A 278 -4.69 15.65 15.76
CA SER A 278 -4.62 14.89 17.01
C SER A 278 -3.33 15.11 17.81
N ARG A 279 -3.41 14.92 19.13
CA ARG A 279 -2.26 14.93 20.06
C ARG A 279 -1.21 13.87 19.70
N ALA A 280 -1.64 12.70 19.21
CA ALA A 280 -0.75 11.63 18.77
C ALA A 280 0.16 12.05 17.59
N GLN A 281 -0.29 12.99 16.76
CA GLN A 281 0.51 13.54 15.68
C GLN A 281 1.55 14.55 16.17
N VAL A 282 1.23 15.33 17.21
CA VAL A 282 2.18 16.22 17.88
C VAL A 282 3.31 15.41 18.53
N SER A 283 2.99 14.28 19.17
CA SER A 283 4.00 13.37 19.72
C SER A 283 4.82 12.64 18.64
N ARG A 284 4.24 12.34 17.46
CA ARG A 284 4.98 11.77 16.32
C ARG A 284 5.90 12.77 15.62
N GLU A 285 5.57 14.07 15.62
CA GLU A 285 6.46 15.13 15.13
C GLU A 285 7.62 15.41 16.11
N GLN A 286 7.44 15.09 17.40
CA GLN A 286 8.44 15.27 18.46
C GLN A 286 9.28 14.01 18.71
N ALA A 287 8.82 12.84 18.29
CA ALA A 287 9.60 11.60 18.37
C ALA A 287 10.74 11.67 17.35
N ASP A 288 11.98 11.53 17.85
CA ASP A 288 13.15 11.33 17.00
C ASP A 288 12.85 10.20 16.01
N PRO A 289 13.18 10.33 14.71
CA PRO A 289 13.10 9.23 13.77
C PRO A 289 14.11 8.19 14.24
N THR A 290 13.68 7.25 15.08
CA THR A 290 14.42 6.02 15.33
C THR A 290 14.81 5.49 13.96
N GLY A 291 16.12 5.31 13.75
CA GLY A 291 16.66 5.14 12.40
C GLY A 291 15.89 4.03 11.68
N TYR A 292 15.21 4.37 10.58
CA TYR A 292 14.42 3.44 9.75
C TYR A 292 15.15 2.10 9.54
N TRP A 293 16.47 2.15 9.35
CA TRP A 293 17.35 0.99 9.23
C TRP A 293 17.48 0.13 10.48
N HIS A 294 17.47 0.74 11.67
CA HIS A 294 17.50 0.01 12.93
C HIS A 294 16.20 -0.78 13.13
N SER A 295 15.05 -0.13 12.86
CA SER A 295 13.74 -0.79 12.86
C SER A 295 13.68 -1.95 11.87
N MET A 296 14.13 -1.71 10.64
CA MET A 296 14.22 -2.73 9.58
C MET A 296 15.01 -3.95 10.05
N TRP A 297 16.17 -3.74 10.67
CA TRP A 297 17.01 -4.82 11.15
C TRP A 297 16.36 -5.62 12.29
N ASN A 298 15.67 -4.94 13.20
CA ASN A 298 14.91 -5.58 14.28
C ASN A 298 13.78 -6.46 13.75
N LEU A 299 13.06 -5.96 12.74
CA LEU A 299 12.01 -6.71 12.05
C LEU A 299 12.56 -7.98 11.41
N LEU A 300 13.65 -7.88 10.64
CA LEU A 300 14.28 -9.02 9.96
C LEU A 300 14.83 -10.07 10.95
N ARG A 301 15.21 -9.67 12.16
CA ARG A 301 15.66 -10.60 13.22
C ARG A 301 14.51 -11.27 13.97
N ASN A 302 13.27 -10.77 13.84
CA ASN A 302 12.11 -11.32 14.52
C ASN A 302 11.56 -12.55 13.78
N ARG A 303 11.81 -13.74 14.33
CA ARG A 303 11.40 -15.03 13.73
C ARG A 303 9.90 -15.15 13.47
N ASN A 304 9.05 -14.67 14.38
CA ASN A 304 7.59 -14.73 14.19
C ASN A 304 7.15 -13.81 13.06
N TYR A 305 7.76 -12.62 12.96
CA TYR A 305 7.49 -11.69 11.88
C TYR A 305 8.01 -12.21 10.53
N MET A 306 9.16 -12.88 10.48
CA MET A 306 9.65 -13.53 9.26
C MET A 306 8.75 -14.66 8.78
N LEU A 307 8.22 -15.48 9.68
CA LEU A 307 7.22 -16.48 9.32
C LEU A 307 5.95 -15.82 8.78
N LEU A 308 5.46 -14.76 9.44
CA LEU A 308 4.32 -13.99 8.96
C LEU A 308 4.58 -13.33 7.60
N LEU A 309 5.79 -12.83 7.37
CA LEU A 309 6.18 -12.21 6.10
C LEU A 309 6.14 -13.24 4.96
N ILE A 310 6.61 -14.46 5.20
CA ILE A 310 6.56 -15.56 4.22
C ILE A 310 5.11 -15.99 3.96
N THR A 311 4.30 -16.20 5.00
CA THR A 311 2.91 -16.63 4.81
C THR A 311 2.07 -15.53 4.16
N TYR A 312 2.27 -14.27 4.56
CA TYR A 312 1.67 -13.13 3.88
C TYR A 312 1.99 -13.13 2.39
N GLY A 313 3.28 -13.29 2.06
CA GLY A 313 3.76 -13.39 0.69
C GLY A 313 3.10 -14.52 -0.09
N ILE A 314 3.05 -15.73 0.48
CA ILE A 314 2.44 -16.90 -0.18
C ILE A 314 0.97 -16.66 -0.53
N ASN A 315 0.15 -16.22 0.43
CA ASN A 315 -1.29 -16.08 0.17
C ASN A 315 -1.58 -14.96 -0.83
N VAL A 316 -1.02 -13.77 -0.60
CA VAL A 316 -1.25 -12.61 -1.48
C VAL A 316 -0.61 -12.82 -2.86
N GLY A 317 0.57 -13.45 -2.92
CA GLY A 317 1.19 -13.83 -4.18
C GLY A 317 0.35 -14.84 -4.97
N THR A 318 -0.28 -15.81 -4.31
CA THR A 318 -1.21 -16.73 -4.96
C THR A 318 -2.45 -15.99 -5.48
N PHE A 319 -3.00 -15.05 -4.69
CA PHE A 319 -4.10 -14.20 -5.14
C PHE A 319 -3.74 -13.39 -6.39
N TYR A 320 -2.53 -12.82 -6.46
CA TYR A 320 -2.04 -12.12 -7.64
C TYR A 320 -1.88 -13.03 -8.87
N ALA A 321 -1.35 -14.24 -8.67
CA ALA A 321 -1.21 -15.22 -9.75
C ALA A 321 -2.58 -15.64 -10.30
N ILE A 322 -3.54 -15.98 -9.43
CA ILE A 322 -4.91 -16.33 -9.83
C ILE A 322 -5.58 -15.17 -10.55
N SER A 323 -5.45 -13.95 -10.02
CA SER A 323 -6.03 -12.75 -10.63
C SER A 323 -5.51 -12.52 -12.04
N THR A 324 -4.19 -12.70 -12.25
CA THR A 324 -3.53 -12.50 -13.53
C THR A 324 -3.90 -13.58 -14.55
N LEU A 325 -3.92 -14.84 -14.12
CA LEU A 325 -4.15 -16.00 -14.98
C LEU A 325 -5.64 -16.35 -15.13
N LEU A 326 -6.54 -15.59 -14.49
CA LEU A 326 -7.97 -15.88 -14.43
C LEU A 326 -8.58 -16.06 -15.82
N ASN A 327 -8.26 -15.16 -16.76
CA ASN A 327 -8.74 -15.22 -18.14
C ASN A 327 -8.29 -16.53 -18.83
N GLN A 328 -7.00 -16.84 -18.76
CA GLN A 328 -6.39 -18.00 -19.41
C GLN A 328 -7.01 -19.32 -18.90
N VAL A 329 -7.12 -19.45 -17.58
CA VAL A 329 -7.71 -20.63 -16.94
C VAL A 329 -9.20 -20.76 -17.28
N PHE A 330 -9.98 -19.68 -17.15
CA PHE A 330 -11.42 -19.72 -17.36
C PHE A 330 -11.80 -20.00 -18.82
N LEU A 331 -11.13 -19.34 -19.79
CA LEU A 331 -11.45 -19.51 -21.21
C LEU A 331 -11.03 -20.86 -21.78
N THR A 332 -10.21 -21.64 -21.06
CA THR A 332 -9.94 -23.05 -21.40
C THR A 332 -11.22 -23.89 -21.38
N TYR A 333 -12.13 -23.60 -20.44
CA TYR A 333 -13.40 -24.31 -20.27
C TYR A 333 -14.59 -23.59 -20.93
N PHE A 334 -14.58 -22.25 -20.92
CA PHE A 334 -15.68 -21.41 -21.43
C PHE A 334 -15.21 -20.51 -22.58
N LYS A 335 -14.96 -21.13 -23.74
CA LYS A 335 -14.47 -20.41 -24.93
C LYS A 335 -15.41 -19.29 -25.38
N GLY A 336 -14.86 -18.12 -25.71
CA GLY A 336 -15.62 -16.95 -26.18
C GLY A 336 -16.51 -16.30 -25.12
N GLN A 337 -16.23 -16.53 -23.83
CA GLN A 337 -16.95 -15.91 -22.71
C GLN A 337 -16.09 -14.89 -21.95
N GLU A 338 -15.43 -13.99 -22.68
CA GLU A 338 -14.55 -12.94 -22.12
C GLU A 338 -15.31 -12.05 -21.14
N THR A 339 -16.54 -11.68 -21.49
CA THR A 339 -17.42 -10.86 -20.63
C THR A 339 -17.73 -11.58 -19.31
N THR A 340 -18.03 -12.88 -19.36
CA THR A 340 -18.26 -13.71 -18.16
C THR A 340 -16.98 -13.84 -17.33
N ALA A 341 -15.81 -13.97 -17.95
CA ALA A 341 -14.52 -13.98 -17.24
C ALA A 341 -14.32 -12.68 -16.45
N GLY A 342 -14.68 -11.53 -17.04
CA GLY A 342 -14.68 -10.24 -16.36
C GLY A 342 -15.63 -10.19 -15.16
N TRP A 343 -16.86 -10.68 -15.31
CA TRP A 343 -17.80 -10.80 -14.17
C TRP A 343 -17.31 -11.74 -13.08
N LEU A 344 -16.63 -12.82 -13.46
CA LEU A 344 -16.03 -13.76 -12.53
C LEU A 344 -14.94 -13.07 -11.71
N GLY A 345 -14.03 -12.34 -12.36
CA GLY A 345 -12.99 -11.53 -11.69
C GLY A 345 -13.56 -10.42 -10.82
N LEU A 346 -14.63 -9.75 -11.27
CA LEU A 346 -15.35 -8.78 -10.45
C LEU A 346 -15.88 -9.42 -9.16
N SER A 347 -16.52 -10.58 -9.27
CA SER A 347 -17.10 -11.29 -8.12
C SER A 347 -16.03 -11.77 -7.14
N LEU A 348 -14.87 -12.21 -7.63
CA LEU A 348 -13.67 -12.52 -6.83
C LEU A 348 -13.26 -11.32 -5.96
N VAL A 349 -13.16 -10.12 -6.54
CA VAL A 349 -12.67 -8.93 -5.81
C VAL A 349 -13.72 -8.39 -4.85
N ILE A 350 -14.99 -8.28 -5.27
CA ILE A 350 -16.07 -7.75 -4.41
C ILE A 350 -16.30 -8.66 -3.20
N SER A 351 -16.36 -9.98 -3.40
CA SER A 351 -16.47 -10.94 -2.30
C SER A 351 -15.28 -10.82 -1.35
N GLY A 352 -14.08 -10.57 -1.89
CA GLY A 352 -12.87 -10.30 -1.13
C GLY A 352 -12.91 -9.04 -0.27
N MET A 353 -13.52 -7.96 -0.77
CA MET A 353 -13.75 -6.74 0.02
C MET A 353 -14.69 -7.02 1.20
N VAL A 354 -15.76 -7.78 0.97
CA VAL A 354 -16.67 -8.20 2.05
C VAL A 354 -15.94 -9.08 3.07
N GLY A 355 -15.12 -10.03 2.60
CA GLY A 355 -14.29 -10.88 3.45
C GLY A 355 -13.30 -10.09 4.31
N SER A 356 -12.70 -9.06 3.75
CA SER A 356 -11.79 -8.14 4.46
C SER A 356 -12.47 -7.43 5.62
N VAL A 357 -13.69 -6.91 5.41
CA VAL A 357 -14.47 -6.26 6.47
C VAL A 357 -14.86 -7.27 7.54
N LEU A 358 -15.44 -8.42 7.16
CA LEU A 358 -15.93 -9.40 8.12
C LEU A 358 -14.80 -10.04 8.92
N CYS A 359 -13.68 -10.39 8.28
CA CYS A 359 -12.51 -10.92 8.98
C CYS A 359 -11.91 -9.89 9.94
N GLY A 360 -11.88 -8.61 9.57
CA GLY A 360 -11.47 -7.52 10.46
C GLY A 360 -12.38 -7.42 11.69
N VAL A 361 -13.70 -7.42 11.50
CA VAL A 361 -14.67 -7.38 12.62
C VAL A 361 -14.54 -8.60 13.54
N VAL A 362 -14.40 -9.80 12.97
CA VAL A 362 -14.18 -11.03 13.76
C VAL A 362 -12.86 -10.92 14.54
N LEU A 363 -11.82 -10.38 13.93
CA LEU A 363 -10.53 -10.20 14.59
C LEU A 363 -10.59 -9.17 15.72
N ASP A 364 -11.26 -8.03 15.50
CA ASP A 364 -11.50 -7.00 16.51
C ASP A 364 -12.27 -7.53 17.72
N GLN A 365 -13.22 -8.44 17.51
CA GLN A 365 -14.02 -9.01 18.61
C GLN A 365 -13.31 -10.16 19.32
N THR A 366 -12.64 -11.04 18.59
CA THR A 366 -12.03 -12.25 19.16
C THR A 366 -10.64 -11.99 19.72
N HIS A 367 -9.91 -11.02 19.15
CA HIS A 367 -8.48 -10.78 19.37
C HIS A 367 -7.60 -12.02 19.17
N ARG A 368 -8.07 -13.02 18.40
CA ARG A 368 -7.35 -14.28 18.16
C ARG A 368 -6.66 -14.27 16.80
N TYR A 369 -5.70 -13.35 16.63
CA TYR A 369 -4.94 -13.11 15.38
C TYR A 369 -4.46 -14.38 14.68
N LYS A 370 -3.82 -15.29 15.44
CA LYS A 370 -3.32 -16.55 14.89
C LYS A 370 -4.43 -17.47 14.40
N GLU A 371 -5.47 -17.68 15.22
CA GLU A 371 -6.55 -18.62 14.91
C GLU A 371 -7.35 -18.14 13.69
N THR A 372 -7.73 -16.87 13.67
CA THR A 372 -8.44 -16.26 12.54
C THR A 372 -7.62 -16.36 11.26
N THR A 373 -6.32 -16.07 11.33
CA THR A 373 -5.43 -16.21 10.18
C THR A 373 -5.34 -17.65 9.67
N LEU A 374 -5.24 -18.62 10.57
CA LEU A 374 -5.17 -20.04 10.21
C LEU A 374 -6.48 -20.52 9.56
N VAL A 375 -7.63 -20.12 10.11
CA VAL A 375 -8.96 -20.44 9.55
C VAL A 375 -9.07 -19.90 8.13
N VAL A 376 -8.74 -18.63 7.92
CA VAL A 376 -8.75 -18.00 6.59
C VAL A 376 -7.83 -18.73 5.61
N TYR A 377 -6.67 -19.18 6.06
CA TYR A 377 -5.74 -19.96 5.24
C TYR A 377 -6.30 -21.31 4.81
N VAL A 378 -6.88 -22.06 5.75
CA VAL A 378 -7.48 -23.38 5.48
C VAL A 378 -8.64 -23.24 4.50
N PHE A 379 -9.49 -22.23 4.67
CA PHE A 379 -10.58 -21.97 3.73
C PHE A 379 -10.10 -21.45 2.38
N SER A 380 -9.01 -20.67 2.32
CA SER A 380 -8.37 -20.28 1.05
C SER A 380 -7.85 -21.50 0.29
N LEU A 381 -7.20 -22.44 0.99
CA LEU A 381 -6.73 -23.71 0.41
C LEU A 381 -7.91 -24.57 -0.08
N ALA A 382 -8.95 -24.74 0.74
CA ALA A 382 -10.15 -25.47 0.36
C ALA A 382 -10.84 -24.83 -0.86
N GLY A 383 -10.93 -23.50 -0.88
CA GLY A 383 -11.44 -22.73 -2.01
C GLY A 383 -10.62 -22.93 -3.27
N MET A 384 -9.29 -22.99 -3.18
CA MET A 384 -8.42 -23.20 -4.35
C MET A 384 -8.55 -24.62 -4.91
N LEU A 385 -8.64 -25.62 -4.03
CA LEU A 385 -8.93 -27.00 -4.43
C LEU A 385 -10.31 -27.10 -5.08
N ALA A 386 -11.34 -26.51 -4.46
CA ALA A 386 -12.68 -26.46 -5.04
C ALA A 386 -12.67 -25.75 -6.40
N TYR A 387 -11.93 -24.64 -6.55
CA TYR A 387 -11.81 -23.89 -7.80
C TYR A 387 -11.19 -24.76 -8.90
N THR A 388 -10.18 -25.57 -8.55
CA THR A 388 -9.55 -26.50 -9.48
C THR A 388 -10.53 -27.52 -10.06
N TYR A 389 -11.36 -28.14 -9.21
CA TYR A 389 -12.27 -29.21 -9.64
C TYR A 389 -13.61 -28.71 -10.17
N VAL A 390 -14.05 -27.51 -9.77
CA VAL A 390 -15.34 -26.97 -10.21
C VAL A 390 -15.30 -26.54 -11.67
N LEU A 391 -14.12 -26.16 -12.20
CA LEU A 391 -13.94 -25.82 -13.61
C LEU A 391 -14.28 -27.00 -14.53
N ASP A 392 -13.94 -28.23 -14.13
CA ASP A 392 -14.26 -29.47 -14.87
C ASP A 392 -15.78 -29.70 -15.02
N THR A 393 -16.62 -29.07 -14.18
CA THR A 393 -18.08 -29.20 -14.30
C THR A 393 -18.67 -28.44 -15.49
N ALA A 394 -17.91 -27.49 -16.06
CA ALA A 394 -18.34 -26.60 -17.14
C ALA A 394 -19.70 -25.90 -16.90
N MET A 395 -20.08 -25.72 -15.64
CA MET A 395 -21.27 -24.96 -15.23
C MET A 395 -20.84 -23.61 -14.67
N LEU A 396 -21.52 -22.52 -15.04
CA LEU A 396 -21.15 -21.17 -14.59
C LEU A 396 -21.47 -20.94 -13.11
N TRP A 397 -22.70 -21.29 -12.67
CA TRP A 397 -23.17 -21.04 -11.30
C TRP A 397 -22.22 -21.55 -10.20
N PRO A 398 -21.69 -22.80 -10.24
CA PRO A 398 -20.79 -23.31 -9.21
C PRO A 398 -19.43 -22.61 -9.24
N VAL A 399 -18.92 -22.31 -10.44
CA VAL A 399 -17.65 -21.59 -10.63
C VAL A 399 -17.72 -20.20 -9.98
N PHE A 400 -18.83 -19.48 -10.15
CA PHE A 400 -19.05 -18.20 -9.48
C PHE A 400 -19.08 -18.33 -7.95
N ILE A 401 -19.81 -19.30 -7.40
CA ILE A 401 -19.90 -19.52 -5.95
C ILE A 401 -18.52 -19.80 -5.36
N VAL A 402 -17.77 -20.72 -5.96
CA VAL A 402 -16.44 -21.11 -5.48
C VAL A 402 -15.44 -19.97 -5.63
N THR A 403 -15.51 -19.21 -6.73
CA THR A 403 -14.65 -18.03 -6.93
C THR A 403 -14.94 -16.94 -5.90
N CYS A 404 -16.22 -16.70 -5.58
CA CYS A 404 -16.58 -15.78 -4.50
C CYS A 404 -16.05 -16.23 -3.13
N LEU A 405 -16.14 -17.53 -2.82
CA LEU A 405 -15.59 -18.06 -1.57
C LEU A 405 -14.06 -17.92 -1.52
N LEU A 406 -13.38 -18.24 -2.63
CA LEU A 406 -11.94 -18.08 -2.76
C LEU A 406 -11.52 -16.62 -2.56
N GLY A 407 -12.19 -15.69 -3.24
CA GLY A 407 -11.96 -14.24 -3.13
C GLY A 407 -12.17 -13.71 -1.73
N PHE A 408 -13.27 -14.12 -1.08
CA PHE A 408 -13.61 -13.77 0.31
C PHE A 408 -12.48 -14.09 1.28
N PHE A 409 -11.97 -15.32 1.27
CA PHE A 409 -10.94 -15.74 2.22
C PHE A 409 -9.56 -15.20 1.84
N MET A 410 -9.14 -15.26 0.58
CA MET A 410 -7.82 -14.76 0.17
C MET A 410 -7.67 -13.26 0.39
N THR A 411 -8.66 -12.48 -0.04
CA THR A 411 -8.57 -11.02 0.13
C THR A 411 -8.78 -10.64 1.60
N GLY A 412 -9.62 -11.40 2.32
CA GLY A 412 -9.83 -11.23 3.75
C GLY A 412 -8.55 -11.30 4.59
N TYR A 413 -7.54 -11.99 4.07
CA TYR A 413 -6.24 -12.10 4.71
C TYR A 413 -5.37 -10.81 4.64
N LEU A 414 -5.58 -9.92 3.67
CA LEU A 414 -4.78 -8.70 3.54
C LEU A 414 -4.80 -7.82 4.81
N PRO A 415 -5.97 -7.40 5.33
CA PRO A 415 -6.02 -6.60 6.55
C PRO A 415 -5.58 -7.38 7.79
N LEU A 416 -5.95 -8.67 7.89
CA LEU A 416 -5.54 -9.56 8.98
C LEU A 416 -4.00 -9.62 9.11
N GLY A 417 -3.30 -9.71 7.97
CA GLY A 417 -1.85 -9.74 7.93
C GLY A 417 -1.22 -8.45 8.46
N PHE A 418 -1.77 -7.28 8.12
CA PHE A 418 -1.26 -6.00 8.63
C PHE A 418 -1.49 -5.83 10.13
N GLU A 419 -2.67 -6.20 10.64
CA GLU A 419 -2.93 -6.12 12.08
C GLU A 419 -2.08 -7.11 12.87
N PHE A 420 -1.94 -8.34 12.37
CA PHE A 420 -1.09 -9.34 13.01
C PHE A 420 0.39 -8.93 12.97
N ALA A 421 0.83 -8.30 11.88
CA ALA A 421 2.18 -7.74 11.79
C ALA A 421 2.38 -6.64 12.83
N ALA A 422 1.45 -5.69 12.97
CA ALA A 422 1.54 -4.63 13.97
C ALA A 422 1.62 -5.19 15.41
N GLU A 423 0.89 -6.28 15.70
CA GLU A 423 0.92 -6.93 17.01
C GLU A 423 2.27 -7.60 17.32
N VAL A 424 2.81 -8.35 16.35
CA VAL A 424 4.06 -9.13 16.51
C VAL A 424 5.30 -8.24 16.52
N THR A 425 5.22 -7.07 15.91
CA THR A 425 6.35 -6.16 15.69
C THR A 425 6.41 -4.99 16.66
N PHE A 426 5.41 -4.81 17.53
CA PHE A 426 5.42 -3.75 18.54
C PHE A 426 6.73 -3.77 19.38
N PRO A 427 7.40 -2.61 19.61
CA PRO A 427 6.99 -1.22 19.32
C PRO A 427 7.56 -0.64 18.00
N GLU A 428 7.80 -1.44 16.97
CA GLU A 428 8.32 -0.95 15.68
C GLU A 428 7.27 -0.11 14.89
N PRO A 429 7.69 0.87 14.06
CA PRO A 429 6.78 1.64 13.21
C PRO A 429 5.97 0.77 12.25
N GLU A 430 4.64 0.92 12.29
CA GLU A 430 3.69 0.18 11.44
C GLU A 430 4.01 0.33 9.94
N GLY A 431 4.46 1.51 9.51
CA GLY A 431 4.80 1.77 8.10
C GLY A 431 5.93 0.88 7.57
N THR A 432 6.97 0.63 8.36
CA THR A 432 8.10 -0.24 7.98
C THR A 432 7.65 -1.70 7.89
N SER A 433 6.86 -2.16 8.87
CA SER A 433 6.32 -3.52 8.92
C SER A 433 5.36 -3.82 7.76
N SER A 434 4.43 -2.90 7.48
CA SER A 434 3.50 -3.05 6.34
C SER A 434 4.20 -2.96 4.99
N GLY A 435 5.25 -2.13 4.86
CA GLY A 435 6.04 -2.02 3.63
C GLY A 435 6.77 -3.32 3.29
N LEU A 436 7.38 -3.96 4.28
CA LEU A 436 8.03 -5.27 4.13
C LEU A 436 7.03 -6.39 3.80
N LEU A 437 5.83 -6.38 4.40
CA LEU A 437 4.77 -7.34 4.06
C LEU A 437 4.37 -7.22 2.58
N ASN A 438 4.15 -5.99 2.09
CA ASN A 438 3.86 -5.76 0.67
C ASN A 438 5.03 -6.20 -0.22
N ALA A 439 6.28 -5.89 0.15
CA ALA A 439 7.44 -6.34 -0.60
C ALA A 439 7.49 -7.89 -0.72
N SER A 440 7.15 -8.61 0.35
CA SER A 440 7.01 -10.07 0.32
C SER A 440 5.91 -10.54 -0.63
N ALA A 441 4.72 -9.92 -0.57
CA ALA A 441 3.62 -10.20 -1.50
C ALA A 441 4.03 -10.03 -2.96
N GLN A 442 4.83 -9.00 -3.28
CA GLN A 442 5.35 -8.80 -4.63
C GLN A 442 6.36 -9.88 -5.04
N VAL A 443 7.28 -10.28 -4.15
CA VAL A 443 8.26 -11.35 -4.43
C VAL A 443 7.56 -12.66 -4.76
N PHE A 444 6.62 -13.09 -3.91
CA PHE A 444 5.85 -14.31 -4.14
C PHE A 444 4.88 -14.17 -5.32
N GLY A 445 4.33 -12.98 -5.55
CA GLY A 445 3.54 -12.67 -6.73
C GLY A 445 4.30 -12.89 -8.02
N ILE A 446 5.55 -12.42 -8.13
CA ILE A 446 6.42 -12.67 -9.30
C ILE A 446 6.65 -14.17 -9.45
N LEU A 447 7.10 -14.81 -8.36
CA LEU A 447 7.43 -16.24 -8.36
C LEU A 447 6.25 -17.08 -8.84
N PHE A 448 5.08 -16.88 -8.24
CA PHE A 448 3.90 -17.67 -8.54
C PHE A 448 3.28 -17.29 -9.87
N THR A 449 3.22 -16.02 -10.27
CA THR A 449 2.64 -15.64 -11.57
C THR A 449 3.48 -16.17 -12.73
N VAL A 450 4.80 -16.05 -12.66
CA VAL A 450 5.71 -16.55 -13.71
C VAL A 450 5.73 -18.08 -13.72
N ALA A 451 5.88 -18.73 -12.56
CA ALA A 451 5.89 -20.18 -12.48
C ALA A 451 4.54 -20.78 -12.91
N ALA A 452 3.42 -20.24 -12.42
CA ALA A 452 2.09 -20.70 -12.76
C ALA A 452 1.77 -20.44 -14.24
N GLY A 453 2.15 -19.28 -14.79
CA GLY A 453 1.98 -19.01 -16.23
C GLY A 453 2.74 -20.01 -17.10
N LYS A 454 3.99 -20.33 -16.75
CA LYS A 454 4.75 -21.37 -17.46
C LYS A 454 4.14 -22.77 -17.29
N MET A 455 3.73 -23.12 -16.08
CA MET A 455 3.09 -24.41 -15.81
C MET A 455 1.74 -24.56 -16.51
N LEU A 456 1.00 -23.46 -16.69
CA LEU A 456 -0.28 -23.45 -17.38
C LEU A 456 -0.10 -23.84 -18.84
N VAL A 457 0.90 -23.28 -19.50
CA VAL A 457 1.26 -23.60 -20.90
C VAL A 457 1.79 -25.04 -21.02
N ASP A 458 2.70 -25.46 -20.14
CA ASP A 458 3.41 -26.74 -20.28
C ASP A 458 2.60 -27.96 -19.76
N TYR A 459 1.77 -27.77 -18.73
CA TYR A 459 1.11 -28.85 -17.96
C TYR A 459 -0.39 -28.65 -17.72
N GLY A 460 -0.98 -27.57 -18.20
CA GLY A 460 -2.40 -27.25 -18.03
C GLY A 460 -2.76 -26.62 -16.68
N ASP A 461 -4.02 -26.22 -16.56
CA ASP A 461 -4.58 -25.46 -15.44
C ASP A 461 -4.64 -26.30 -14.16
N ARG A 462 -4.99 -27.59 -14.24
CA ARG A 462 -5.12 -28.45 -13.08
C ARG A 462 -3.80 -28.61 -12.32
N THR A 463 -2.71 -28.88 -13.03
CA THR A 463 -1.37 -29.01 -12.42
C THR A 463 -0.94 -27.69 -11.78
N THR A 464 -1.22 -26.59 -12.47
CA THR A 464 -0.92 -25.22 -12.03
C THR A 464 -1.68 -24.86 -10.74
N ASN A 465 -2.99 -25.10 -10.72
CA ASN A 465 -3.84 -24.82 -9.57
C ASN A 465 -3.53 -25.72 -8.37
N LEU A 466 -3.14 -26.98 -8.60
CA LEU A 466 -2.65 -27.87 -7.54
C LEU A 466 -1.29 -27.42 -6.98
N ALA A 467 -0.40 -26.87 -7.80
CA ALA A 467 0.87 -26.30 -7.31
C ALA A 467 0.63 -25.07 -6.42
N LEU A 468 -0.27 -24.17 -6.83
CA LEU A 468 -0.71 -23.04 -6.01
C LEU A 468 -1.40 -23.49 -4.72
N SER A 469 -2.21 -24.55 -4.77
CA SER A 469 -2.78 -25.19 -3.58
C SER A 469 -1.70 -25.75 -2.66
N GLY A 470 -0.66 -26.37 -3.21
CA GLY A 470 0.51 -26.82 -2.45
C GLY A 470 1.23 -25.67 -1.74
N ALA A 471 1.38 -24.52 -2.41
CA ALA A 471 1.93 -23.32 -1.79
C ALA A 471 1.06 -22.83 -0.62
N LEU A 472 -0.27 -22.80 -0.77
CA LEU A 472 -1.20 -22.44 0.30
C LEU A 472 -1.17 -23.42 1.48
N LEU A 473 -0.98 -24.72 1.21
CA LEU A 473 -0.79 -25.73 2.25
C LEU A 473 0.49 -25.46 3.05
N VAL A 474 1.61 -25.16 2.37
CA VAL A 474 2.85 -24.74 3.03
C VAL A 474 2.62 -23.49 3.86
N GLY A 475 1.93 -22.47 3.32
CA GLY A 475 1.57 -21.26 4.04
C GLY A 475 0.70 -21.53 5.28
N SER A 476 -0.22 -22.48 5.21
CA SER A 476 -1.08 -22.89 6.33
C SER A 476 -0.25 -23.54 7.45
N ILE A 477 0.67 -24.44 7.09
CA ILE A 477 1.58 -25.09 8.04
C ILE A 477 2.49 -24.05 8.71
N LEU A 478 3.10 -23.17 7.92
CA LEU A 478 3.96 -22.10 8.44
C LEU A 478 3.21 -21.15 9.36
N THR A 479 1.95 -20.82 9.02
CA THR A 479 1.06 -20.00 9.87
C THR A 479 0.80 -20.68 11.21
N ALA A 480 0.55 -22.00 11.22
CA ALA A 480 0.34 -22.75 12.45
C ALA A 480 1.57 -22.74 13.38
N LEU A 481 2.77 -22.62 12.81
CA LEU A 481 4.04 -22.55 13.56
C LEU A 481 4.31 -21.17 14.18
N ILE A 482 3.60 -20.12 13.77
CA ILE A 482 3.77 -18.78 14.36
C ILE A 482 3.32 -18.84 15.83
N ARG A 483 4.17 -18.37 16.75
CA ARG A 483 3.78 -18.23 18.15
C ARG A 483 2.93 -16.98 18.33
N SER A 484 1.79 -17.14 19.00
CA SER A 484 0.90 -16.03 19.36
C SER A 484 1.45 -15.27 20.59
N ASP A 485 2.61 -14.63 20.44
CA ASP A 485 3.13 -13.74 21.47
C ASP A 485 2.51 -12.35 21.28
N LEU A 486 1.45 -12.05 22.03
CA LEU A 486 0.70 -10.78 21.98
C LEU A 486 1.45 -9.65 22.71
N ARG A 487 2.50 -9.11 22.08
CA ARG A 487 3.42 -8.14 22.70
C ARG A 487 2.80 -6.77 22.97
N ARG A 488 1.97 -6.25 22.06
CA ARG A 488 1.34 -4.93 22.21
C ARG A 488 0.31 -4.95 23.33
N ARG A 489 -0.47 -6.03 23.43
CA ARG A 489 -1.43 -6.21 24.53
C ARG A 489 -0.75 -6.35 25.89
N HIS A 490 0.35 -7.09 25.97
CA HIS A 490 1.14 -7.18 27.20
C HIS A 490 1.69 -5.82 27.62
N ALA A 491 2.14 -4.98 26.67
CA ALA A 491 2.59 -3.62 26.96
C ALA A 491 1.44 -2.70 27.41
N GLN A 492 0.24 -2.82 26.81
CA GLN A 492 -0.95 -2.06 27.22
C GLN A 492 -1.40 -2.43 28.63
N LEU A 493 -1.45 -3.73 28.96
CA LEU A 493 -1.78 -4.23 30.30
C LEU A 493 -0.76 -3.81 31.37
N GLN A 494 0.51 -3.61 31.00
CA GLN A 494 1.55 -3.09 31.90
C GLN A 494 1.49 -1.56 32.06
N SER A 495 0.85 -0.85 31.14
CA SER A 495 0.73 0.62 31.16
C SER A 495 -0.54 1.14 31.86
N GLU A 496 -1.51 0.27 32.15
CA GLU A 496 -2.62 0.63 33.04
C GLU A 496 -2.09 0.73 34.49
N PRO A 497 -2.23 1.88 35.17
CA PRO A 497 -1.84 1.99 36.56
C PRO A 497 -2.66 0.99 37.35
N SER A 498 -1.99 0.12 38.12
CA SER A 498 -2.65 -0.73 39.10
C SER A 498 -3.50 0.18 39.96
N ALA A 499 -4.83 0.11 39.82
CA ALA A 499 -5.75 0.75 40.74
C ALA A 499 -5.39 0.18 42.11
N VAL A 500 -4.76 1.02 42.93
CA VAL A 500 -4.42 0.71 44.31
C VAL A 500 -5.75 0.44 44.99
N VAL A 501 -6.08 -0.85 45.16
CA VAL A 501 -7.14 -1.27 46.05
C VAL A 501 -6.61 -1.01 47.46
N SER A 502 -6.87 0.19 47.96
CA SER A 502 -6.77 0.48 49.38
C SER A 502 -7.90 -0.27 50.08
N THR A 503 -7.56 -1.41 50.68
CA THR A 503 -8.38 -2.12 51.68
C THR A 503 -8.51 -1.32 52.96
#